data_AF-A0A950AM53-F1
#
_entry.id   AF-A0A950AM53-F1
#
_cell.length_a   1.000
_cell.length_b   1.000
_cell.length_c   1.000
_cell.angle_alpha   90.00
_cell.angle_beta   90.00
_cell.angle_gamma   90.00
#
_symmetry.space_group_name_H-M   'P 1'
#
loop_
_entity.id
_entity.type
_entity.pdbx_description
1 polymer ?
#
loop_
_entity_poly.entity_id
_entity_poly.type
_entity_poly.pdbx_seq_one_letter_code
_entity_poly.pdbx_strand_id
1 'polypeptide(L)'
;MARKKSNSDTPRFKPGHEVRVKHGVRDPDFPDIPLGGWAGTVQEIERAEGQTTYLIAWDRTTLRGMHPVYKKRCERDGLERETMWLGDEDLEPDDGTPVPIEQPTSIVTKPLSETDQDDRVRMALGLTHDDPLPDVSRKTLLAYHRYLKDHLKLPFKARSESDGSSLTVHRLPEPKEYDLDEEDGLLCEARDREGRFDVPLAELDEAGSGNRKLVGDYGYWFGNYR
;
A
#
# COMPACT_ATOMS: atom_id res chain seq x y z
N MET A 1 -20.23 20.83 -41.80
CA MET A 1 -20.42 19.37 -41.96
C MET A 1 -20.26 18.73 -40.59
N ALA A 2 -21.35 18.27 -39.97
CA ALA A 2 -21.30 17.64 -38.66
C ALA A 2 -20.91 16.16 -38.82
N ARG A 3 -19.81 15.74 -38.18
CA ARG A 3 -19.43 14.32 -38.08
C ARG A 3 -20.51 13.58 -37.31
N LYS A 4 -21.12 12.59 -37.96
CA LYS A 4 -22.10 11.68 -37.38
C LYS A 4 -21.40 10.90 -36.27
N LYS A 5 -21.74 11.16 -34.99
CA LYS A 5 -21.41 10.24 -33.89
C LYS A 5 -22.11 8.93 -34.18
N SER A 6 -21.35 7.90 -34.49
CA SER A 6 -21.84 6.54 -34.64
C SER A 6 -22.18 6.01 -33.25
N ASN A 7 -23.42 6.22 -32.80
CA ASN A 7 -23.99 5.39 -31.73
C ASN A 7 -24.30 4.02 -32.33
N SER A 8 -23.30 3.15 -32.44
CA SER A 8 -23.58 1.73 -32.62
C SER A 8 -24.09 1.23 -31.27
N ASP A 9 -25.36 0.82 -31.22
CA ASP A 9 -26.00 0.33 -30.00
C ASP A 9 -25.51 -1.07 -29.56
N THR A 10 -24.44 -1.56 -30.20
CA THR A 10 -23.84 -2.86 -29.96
C THR A 10 -22.39 -2.66 -29.52
N PRO A 11 -21.98 -3.26 -28.39
CA PRO A 11 -20.58 -3.28 -27.97
C PRO A 11 -19.67 -3.81 -29.09
N ARG A 12 -18.52 -3.15 -29.31
CA ARG A 12 -17.56 -3.57 -30.34
C ARG A 12 -16.94 -4.93 -30.03
N PHE A 13 -16.69 -5.21 -28.75
CA PHE A 13 -16.21 -6.50 -28.27
C PHE A 13 -17.25 -7.25 -27.45
N LYS A 14 -17.01 -8.56 -27.28
CA LYS A 14 -17.84 -9.47 -26.50
C LYS A 14 -16.96 -10.19 -25.47
N PRO A 15 -17.52 -10.72 -24.38
CA PRO A 15 -16.78 -11.62 -23.49
C PRO A 15 -16.08 -12.74 -24.28
N GLY A 16 -14.82 -13.00 -23.95
CA GLY A 16 -13.95 -13.94 -24.65
C GLY A 16 -13.16 -13.35 -25.82
N HIS A 17 -13.41 -12.10 -26.24
CA HIS A 17 -12.56 -11.45 -27.25
C HIS A 17 -11.20 -11.07 -26.67
N GLU A 18 -10.15 -11.31 -27.44
CA GLU A 18 -8.80 -10.82 -27.16
C GLU A 18 -8.69 -9.36 -27.62
N VAL A 19 -8.19 -8.51 -26.74
CA VAL A 19 -8.04 -7.08 -26.96
C VAL A 19 -6.69 -6.60 -26.45
N ARG A 20 -6.25 -5.49 -27.05
CA ARG A 20 -5.05 -4.78 -26.68
C ARG A 20 -5.36 -3.32 -26.39
N VAL A 21 -4.63 -2.75 -25.46
CA VAL A 21 -4.67 -1.33 -25.14
C VAL A 21 -3.82 -0.55 -26.15
N LYS A 22 -4.40 0.50 -26.72
CA LYS A 22 -3.75 1.36 -27.70
C LYS A 22 -2.55 2.09 -27.10
N HIS A 23 -1.58 2.39 -27.95
CA HIS A 23 -0.41 3.19 -27.60
C HIS A 23 -0.80 4.57 -27.03
N GLY A 24 -0.15 4.98 -25.95
CA GLY A 24 -0.35 6.28 -25.30
C GLY A 24 -1.52 6.34 -24.32
N VAL A 25 -2.32 5.27 -24.21
CA VAL A 25 -3.33 5.14 -23.15
C VAL A 25 -2.61 5.02 -21.80
N ARG A 26 -3.15 5.69 -20.79
CA ARG A 26 -2.61 5.73 -19.43
C ARG A 26 -3.58 5.07 -18.48
N ASP A 27 -3.03 4.60 -17.38
CA ASP A 27 -3.81 4.06 -16.30
C ASP A 27 -4.75 5.13 -15.71
N PRO A 28 -6.05 4.81 -15.50
CA PRO A 28 -7.02 5.75 -14.94
C PRO A 28 -6.67 6.24 -13.52
N ASP A 29 -6.09 5.36 -12.71
CA ASP A 29 -5.74 5.63 -11.31
C ASP A 29 -4.30 6.15 -11.18
N PHE A 30 -3.41 5.73 -12.08
CA PHE A 30 -1.99 6.08 -12.09
C PHE A 30 -1.54 6.72 -13.42
N PRO A 31 -1.77 8.02 -13.64
CA PRO A 31 -1.49 8.67 -14.93
C PRO A 31 -0.03 8.60 -15.41
N ASP A 32 0.95 8.28 -14.55
CA ASP A 32 2.35 8.05 -14.92
C ASP A 32 2.66 6.62 -15.40
N ILE A 33 1.67 5.71 -15.35
CA ILE A 33 1.76 4.34 -15.84
C ILE A 33 1.11 4.25 -17.23
N PRO A 34 1.90 4.04 -18.30
CA PRO A 34 1.35 3.77 -19.62
C PRO A 34 0.84 2.33 -19.70
N LEU A 35 -0.29 2.15 -20.38
CA LEU A 35 -0.93 0.85 -20.60
C LEU A 35 -0.78 0.36 -22.04
N GLY A 36 -0.23 1.15 -22.95
CA GLY A 36 -0.13 0.75 -24.36
C GLY A 36 0.61 -0.57 -24.55
N GLY A 37 0.02 -1.43 -25.38
CA GLY A 37 0.54 -2.78 -25.63
C GLY A 37 0.12 -3.83 -24.58
N TRP A 38 -0.58 -3.45 -23.50
CA TRP A 38 -1.17 -4.42 -22.57
C TRP A 38 -2.29 -5.18 -23.29
N ALA A 39 -2.34 -6.48 -23.09
CA ALA A 39 -3.25 -7.38 -23.78
C ALA A 39 -3.99 -8.28 -22.79
N GLY A 40 -5.20 -8.68 -23.15
CA GLY A 40 -6.04 -9.50 -22.30
C GLY A 40 -7.33 -9.94 -22.98
N THR A 41 -8.21 -10.52 -22.19
CA THR A 41 -9.50 -11.02 -22.64
C THR A 41 -10.63 -10.25 -21.98
N VAL A 42 -11.61 -9.82 -22.77
CA VAL A 42 -12.84 -9.21 -22.24
C VAL A 42 -13.58 -10.24 -21.39
N GLN A 43 -13.87 -9.91 -20.14
CA GLN A 43 -14.67 -10.72 -19.21
C GLN A 43 -16.09 -10.20 -19.13
N GLU A 44 -16.24 -8.89 -18.92
CA GLU A 44 -17.53 -8.24 -18.71
C GLU A 44 -17.65 -6.96 -19.53
N ILE A 45 -18.90 -6.53 -19.72
CA ILE A 45 -19.24 -5.30 -20.44
C ILE A 45 -20.22 -4.53 -19.59
N GLU A 46 -19.92 -3.27 -19.34
CA GLU A 46 -20.82 -2.35 -18.69
C GLU A 46 -21.18 -1.22 -19.66
N ARG A 47 -22.46 -0.82 -19.63
CA ARG A 47 -22.97 0.28 -20.44
C ARG A 47 -23.75 1.23 -19.53
N ALA A 48 -23.19 2.42 -19.34
CA ALA A 48 -23.81 3.47 -18.55
C ALA A 48 -23.68 4.79 -19.32
N GLU A 49 -24.74 5.62 -19.29
CA GLU A 49 -24.72 6.99 -19.83
C GLU A 49 -24.22 7.15 -21.28
N GLY A 50 -24.40 6.11 -22.10
CA GLY A 50 -23.95 6.10 -23.51
C GLY A 50 -22.46 5.81 -23.68
N GLN A 51 -21.75 5.45 -22.62
CA GLN A 51 -20.38 4.92 -22.64
C GLN A 51 -20.42 3.39 -22.52
N THR A 52 -19.46 2.73 -23.16
CA THR A 52 -19.25 1.28 -23.03
C THR A 52 -17.86 1.08 -22.44
N THR A 53 -17.79 0.36 -21.32
CA THR A 53 -16.54 -0.06 -20.69
C THR A 53 -16.46 -1.58 -20.69
N TYR A 54 -15.22 -2.08 -20.67
CA TYR A 54 -14.91 -3.50 -20.74
C TYR A 54 -14.02 -3.87 -19.57
N LEU A 55 -14.40 -4.90 -18.81
CA LEU A 55 -13.51 -5.50 -17.83
C LEU A 55 -12.56 -6.44 -18.57
N ILE A 56 -11.28 -6.11 -18.56
CA ILE A 56 -10.25 -6.90 -19.23
C ILE A 56 -9.52 -7.72 -18.17
N ALA A 57 -9.42 -9.02 -18.37
CA ALA A 57 -8.48 -9.86 -17.62
C ALA A 57 -7.15 -9.93 -18.38
N TRP A 58 -6.07 -9.50 -17.75
CA TRP A 58 -4.76 -9.38 -18.38
C TRP A 58 -4.15 -10.75 -18.69
N ASP A 59 -3.51 -10.86 -19.85
CA ASP A 59 -2.83 -12.08 -20.26
C ASP A 59 -1.50 -12.28 -19.49
N ARG A 60 -0.91 -13.47 -19.61
CA ARG A 60 0.35 -13.79 -18.91
C ARG A 60 1.52 -12.92 -19.36
N THR A 61 1.52 -12.46 -20.62
CA THR A 61 2.59 -11.58 -21.14
C THR A 61 2.53 -10.23 -20.46
N THR A 62 1.33 -9.66 -20.35
CA THR A 62 1.04 -8.39 -19.68
C THR A 62 1.37 -8.48 -18.21
N LEU A 63 0.86 -9.47 -17.47
CA LEU A 63 1.12 -9.65 -16.04
C LEU A 63 2.63 -9.76 -15.72
N ARG A 64 3.40 -10.41 -16.62
CA ARG A 64 4.85 -10.51 -16.50
C ARG A 64 5.57 -9.20 -16.86
N GLY A 65 5.06 -8.47 -17.85
CA GLY A 65 5.62 -7.19 -18.32
C GLY A 65 5.23 -5.97 -17.49
N MET A 66 4.22 -6.09 -16.62
CA MET A 66 3.80 -5.02 -15.70
C MET A 66 4.96 -4.54 -14.84
N HIS A 67 5.17 -3.21 -14.86
CA HIS A 67 6.23 -2.59 -14.09
C HIS A 67 6.01 -2.81 -12.57
N PRO A 68 7.07 -3.12 -11.78
CA PRO A 68 6.93 -3.40 -10.34
C PRO A 68 6.22 -2.30 -9.54
N VAL A 69 6.37 -1.04 -9.93
CA VAL A 69 5.70 0.10 -9.25
C VAL A 69 4.18 0.03 -9.37
N TYR A 70 3.64 -0.38 -10.52
CA TYR A 70 2.20 -0.57 -10.68
C TYR A 70 1.69 -1.61 -9.67
N LYS A 71 2.37 -2.76 -9.58
CA LYS A 71 2.02 -3.84 -8.65
C LYS A 71 2.00 -3.36 -7.19
N LYS A 72 3.02 -2.60 -6.78
CA LYS A 72 3.12 -2.05 -5.42
C LYS A 72 1.98 -1.06 -5.12
N ARG A 73 1.66 -0.17 -6.07
CA ARG A 73 0.57 0.79 -5.91
C ARG A 73 -0.80 0.14 -5.86
N CYS A 74 -1.06 -0.86 -6.71
CA CYS A 74 -2.31 -1.64 -6.63
C CYS A 74 -2.46 -2.30 -5.26
N GLU A 75 -1.38 -2.91 -4.74
CA GLU A 75 -1.39 -3.54 -3.42
C GLU A 75 -1.66 -2.53 -2.29
N ARG A 76 -0.98 -1.38 -2.33
CA ARG A 76 -1.16 -0.29 -1.37
C ARG A 76 -2.59 0.26 -1.37
N ASP A 77 -3.14 0.47 -2.56
CA ASP A 77 -4.44 1.14 -2.75
C ASP A 77 -5.62 0.15 -2.76
N GLY A 78 -5.36 -1.15 -2.59
CA GLY A 78 -6.40 -2.18 -2.62
C GLY A 78 -7.06 -2.37 -3.99
N LEU A 79 -6.33 -2.05 -5.08
CA LEU A 79 -6.80 -2.18 -6.44
C LEU A 79 -6.49 -3.55 -7.02
N GLU A 80 -7.39 -4.05 -7.87
CA GLU A 80 -7.19 -5.31 -8.58
C GLU A 80 -6.11 -5.13 -9.66
N ARG A 81 -5.10 -6.00 -9.63
CA ARG A 81 -3.96 -5.94 -10.57
C ARG A 81 -4.17 -6.79 -11.81
N GLU A 82 -5.03 -7.81 -11.71
CA GLU A 82 -5.23 -8.80 -12.77
C GLU A 82 -6.32 -8.40 -13.76
N THR A 83 -7.15 -7.43 -13.40
CA THR A 83 -8.23 -6.94 -14.24
C THR A 83 -8.32 -5.42 -14.23
N MET A 84 -8.96 -4.84 -15.25
CA MET A 84 -9.20 -3.39 -15.33
C MET A 84 -10.40 -3.06 -16.21
N TRP A 85 -11.16 -2.04 -15.83
CA TRP A 85 -12.18 -1.43 -16.69
C TRP A 85 -11.56 -0.39 -17.62
N LEU A 86 -11.74 -0.56 -18.94
CA LEU A 86 -11.27 0.40 -19.95
C LEU A 86 -12.38 0.75 -20.95
N GLY A 87 -12.30 1.96 -21.53
CA GLY A 87 -13.26 2.44 -22.52
C GLY A 87 -13.10 1.80 -23.89
N ASP A 88 -14.17 1.83 -24.70
CA ASP A 88 -14.14 1.36 -26.10
C ASP A 88 -13.05 2.07 -26.93
N GLU A 89 -12.81 3.35 -26.65
CA GLU A 89 -11.83 4.18 -27.33
C GLU A 89 -10.38 3.76 -27.06
N ASP A 90 -10.10 3.13 -25.93
CA ASP A 90 -8.74 2.80 -25.47
C ASP A 90 -8.26 1.45 -26.02
N LEU A 91 -9.19 0.64 -26.50
CA LEU A 91 -8.94 -0.74 -26.91
C LEU A 91 -8.86 -0.90 -28.43
N GLU A 92 -8.19 -1.95 -28.88
CA GLU A 92 -8.17 -2.46 -30.25
C GLU A 92 -8.18 -4.00 -30.23
N PRO A 93 -8.62 -4.68 -31.31
CA PRO A 93 -8.51 -6.14 -31.40
C PRO A 93 -7.05 -6.59 -31.27
N ASP A 94 -6.80 -7.64 -30.50
CA ASP A 94 -5.50 -8.30 -30.50
C ASP A 94 -5.51 -9.47 -31.50
N ASP A 95 -4.56 -9.48 -32.45
CA ASP A 95 -4.38 -10.55 -33.44
C ASP A 95 -3.21 -11.50 -33.09
N GLY A 96 -2.64 -11.35 -31.90
CA GLY A 96 -1.49 -12.10 -31.42
C GLY A 96 -0.14 -11.56 -31.88
N THR A 97 -0.11 -10.49 -32.68
CA THR A 97 1.16 -9.88 -33.12
C THR A 97 1.89 -9.27 -31.93
N PRO A 98 3.15 -9.66 -31.62
CA PRO A 98 3.87 -9.09 -30.49
C PRO A 98 4.06 -7.59 -30.63
N VAL A 99 3.54 -6.83 -29.67
CA VAL A 99 3.78 -5.38 -29.55
C VAL A 99 4.49 -5.11 -28.22
N PRO A 100 5.52 -4.24 -28.19
CA PRO A 100 6.17 -3.88 -26.95
C PRO A 100 5.19 -3.25 -25.96
N ILE A 101 5.19 -3.73 -24.72
CA ILE A 101 4.49 -3.08 -23.62
C ILE A 101 5.21 -1.77 -23.31
N GLU A 102 4.48 -0.66 -23.33
CA GLU A 102 5.00 0.63 -22.89
C GLU A 102 5.42 0.55 -21.42
N GLN A 103 6.62 1.05 -21.13
CA GLN A 103 7.15 1.10 -19.78
C GLN A 103 7.16 2.55 -19.28
N PRO A 104 6.85 2.79 -18.01
CA PRO A 104 6.95 4.13 -17.44
C PRO A 104 8.41 4.61 -17.50
N THR A 105 8.62 5.82 -18.03
CA THR A 105 9.96 6.42 -18.18
C THR A 105 10.25 7.50 -17.13
N SER A 106 9.25 7.89 -16.34
CA SER A 106 9.36 8.94 -15.33
C SER A 106 8.39 8.64 -14.19
N ILE A 107 8.77 7.69 -13.33
CA ILE A 107 8.01 7.36 -12.13
C ILE A 107 8.27 8.45 -11.10
N VAL A 108 7.20 9.08 -10.63
CA VAL A 108 7.26 10.08 -9.57
C VAL A 108 6.65 9.46 -8.31
N THR A 109 7.50 8.96 -7.43
CA THR A 109 7.04 8.55 -6.09
C THR A 109 6.81 9.81 -5.26
N LYS A 110 5.59 9.96 -4.73
CA LYS A 110 5.26 11.09 -3.87
C LYS A 110 6.15 11.06 -2.61
N PRO A 111 6.56 12.22 -2.08
CA PRO A 111 7.25 12.26 -0.79
C PRO A 111 6.31 11.77 0.32
N LEU A 112 6.87 11.10 1.34
CA LEU A 112 6.12 10.72 2.53
C LEU A 112 5.64 11.95 3.30
N SER A 113 4.43 11.90 3.84
CA SER A 113 3.82 12.97 4.61
C SER A 113 3.86 12.73 6.12
N GLU A 114 4.29 13.72 6.90
CA GLU A 114 4.24 13.65 8.38
C GLU A 114 2.82 13.76 8.95
N THR A 115 1.84 14.15 8.14
CA THR A 115 0.43 14.24 8.57
C THR A 115 -0.33 12.94 8.34
N ASP A 116 0.15 12.09 7.42
CA ASP A 116 -0.43 10.78 7.12
C ASP A 116 0.18 9.71 8.05
N GLN A 117 -0.65 8.84 8.62
CA GLN A 117 -0.18 7.87 9.63
C GLN A 117 0.61 6.73 8.99
N ASP A 118 0.14 6.20 7.86
CA ASP A 118 0.83 5.15 7.13
C ASP A 118 2.20 5.63 6.64
N ASP A 119 2.29 6.86 6.14
CA ASP A 119 3.57 7.43 5.72
C ASP A 119 4.56 7.59 6.88
N ARG A 120 4.09 7.89 8.10
CA ARG A 120 4.98 7.90 9.29
C ARG A 120 5.47 6.49 9.64
N VAL A 121 4.62 5.47 9.49
CA VAL A 121 5.03 4.06 9.62
C VAL A 121 6.04 3.68 8.54
N ARG A 122 5.80 4.10 7.29
CA ARG A 122 6.75 3.90 6.17
C ARG A 122 8.09 4.56 6.46
N MET A 123 8.12 5.77 7.03
CA MET A 123 9.37 6.41 7.46
C MET A 123 10.11 5.55 8.48
N ALA A 124 9.40 5.01 9.48
CA ALA A 124 9.99 4.16 10.51
C ALA A 124 10.59 2.87 9.94
N LEU A 125 9.95 2.30 8.93
CA LEU A 125 10.37 1.06 8.26
C LEU A 125 11.36 1.30 7.10
N GLY A 126 11.65 2.55 6.74
CA GLY A 126 12.52 2.90 5.61
C GLY A 126 11.92 2.60 4.23
N LEU A 127 10.59 2.72 4.12
CA LEU A 127 9.81 2.48 2.91
C LEU A 127 9.55 3.77 2.13
N THR A 128 9.05 3.64 0.90
CA THR A 128 8.60 4.76 0.07
C THR A 128 7.07 4.83 0.06
N HIS A 129 6.50 5.95 -0.37
CA HIS A 129 5.04 6.13 -0.46
C HIS A 129 4.36 5.09 -1.37
N ASP A 130 5.08 4.50 -2.33
CA ASP A 130 4.55 3.46 -3.20
C ASP A 130 4.55 2.07 -2.56
N ASP A 131 5.24 1.87 -1.44
CA ASP A 131 5.28 0.58 -0.76
C ASP A 131 4.05 0.38 0.15
N PRO A 132 3.42 -0.81 0.15
CA PRO A 132 2.40 -1.14 1.13
C PRO A 132 3.01 -1.20 2.53
N LEU A 133 2.17 -1.03 3.55
CA LEU A 133 2.59 -1.34 4.91
C LEU A 133 2.74 -2.87 5.04
N PRO A 134 3.90 -3.37 5.47
CA PRO A 134 4.13 -4.81 5.58
C PRO A 134 3.51 -5.37 6.86
N ASP A 135 3.18 -6.65 6.81
CA ASP A 135 2.79 -7.41 8.00
C ASP A 135 3.85 -7.36 9.11
N VAL A 136 3.40 -7.56 10.34
CA VAL A 136 4.26 -7.76 11.50
C VAL A 136 5.05 -9.03 11.28
N SER A 137 6.38 -8.88 11.35
CA SER A 137 7.32 -9.97 11.27
C SER A 137 8.54 -9.61 12.12
N ARG A 138 9.34 -10.61 12.50
CA ARG A 138 10.62 -10.35 13.18
C ARG A 138 11.48 -9.31 12.44
N LYS A 139 11.49 -9.31 11.10
CA LYS A 139 12.26 -8.34 10.31
C LYS A 139 11.73 -6.91 10.44
N THR A 140 10.41 -6.73 10.35
CA THR A 140 9.77 -5.41 10.43
C THR A 140 9.83 -4.86 11.85
N LEU A 141 9.65 -5.71 12.87
CA LEU A 141 9.86 -5.35 14.29
C LEU A 141 11.28 -4.85 14.56
N LEU A 142 12.31 -5.52 14.05
CA LEU A 142 13.70 -5.06 14.20
C LEU A 142 13.97 -3.72 13.50
N ALA A 143 13.38 -3.49 12.32
CA ALA A 143 13.50 -2.22 11.61
C ALA A 143 12.85 -1.08 12.41
N TYR A 144 11.63 -1.32 12.90
CA TYR A 144 10.88 -0.36 13.71
C TYR A 144 11.58 -0.08 15.05
N HIS A 145 12.12 -1.11 15.71
CA HIS A 145 12.89 -0.95 16.95
C HIS A 145 14.06 0.02 16.77
N ARG A 146 14.85 -0.17 15.71
CA ARG A 146 15.98 0.72 15.40
C ARG A 146 15.52 2.17 15.22
N TYR A 147 14.42 2.38 14.51
CA TYR A 147 13.85 3.72 14.35
C TYR A 147 13.43 4.31 15.71
N LEU A 148 12.66 3.57 16.51
CA LEU A 148 12.20 4.06 17.82
C LEU A 148 13.35 4.33 18.78
N LYS A 149 14.41 3.51 18.75
CA LYS A 149 15.61 3.70 19.57
C LYS A 149 16.27 5.05 19.32
N ASP A 150 16.29 5.51 18.07
CA ASP A 150 16.91 6.77 17.68
C ASP A 150 15.99 7.99 17.91
N HIS A 151 14.67 7.77 18.04
CA HIS A 151 13.67 8.85 18.04
C HIS A 151 12.92 9.02 19.37
N LEU A 152 12.78 7.97 20.18
CA LEU A 152 12.11 8.04 21.48
C LEU A 152 12.89 8.91 22.46
N LYS A 153 12.19 9.86 23.07
CA LYS A 153 12.73 10.72 24.13
C LYS A 153 12.51 10.05 25.48
N LEU A 154 13.53 9.35 25.97
CA LEU A 154 13.50 8.67 27.26
C LEU A 154 14.10 9.53 28.39
N PRO A 155 13.61 9.42 29.63
CA PRO A 155 12.38 8.72 30.03
C PRO A 155 11.12 9.53 29.69
N PHE A 156 9.97 8.86 29.56
CA PHE A 156 8.67 9.52 29.37
C PHE A 156 7.57 8.86 30.18
N LYS A 157 6.53 9.64 30.51
CA LYS A 157 5.31 9.14 31.15
C LYS A 157 4.34 8.61 30.10
N ALA A 158 3.63 7.55 30.44
CA ALA A 158 2.55 6.96 29.65
C ALA A 158 1.49 6.35 30.58
N ARG A 159 0.42 5.84 29.98
CA ARG A 159 -0.63 5.07 30.64
C ARG A 159 -0.66 3.66 30.04
N SER A 160 -0.86 2.66 30.87
CA SER A 160 -1.18 1.30 30.40
C SER A 160 -2.60 1.26 29.83
N GLU A 161 -2.77 0.73 28.62
CA GLU A 161 -4.11 0.49 28.04
C GLU A 161 -4.89 -0.57 28.82
N SER A 162 -4.19 -1.58 29.34
CA SER A 162 -4.79 -2.74 30.02
C SER A 162 -5.54 -2.40 31.31
N ASP A 163 -5.01 -1.47 32.12
CA ASP A 163 -5.59 -1.13 33.43
C ASP A 163 -5.68 0.38 33.72
N GLY A 164 -5.23 1.23 32.79
CA GLY A 164 -5.24 2.68 32.95
C GLY A 164 -4.21 3.23 33.94
N SER A 165 -3.29 2.41 34.44
CA SER A 165 -2.27 2.83 35.41
C SER A 165 -1.23 3.76 34.78
N SER A 166 -0.73 4.72 35.56
CA SER A 166 0.32 5.63 35.12
C SER A 166 1.71 5.04 35.38
N LEU A 167 2.54 5.01 34.35
CA LEU A 167 3.90 4.48 34.41
C LEU A 167 4.92 5.44 33.78
N THR A 168 6.21 5.21 34.07
CA THR A 168 7.32 5.89 33.39
C THR A 168 8.14 4.88 32.62
N VAL A 169 8.21 5.04 31.30
CA VAL A 169 9.09 4.26 30.43
C VAL A 169 10.50 4.83 30.53
N HIS A 170 11.46 3.97 30.86
CA HIS A 170 12.85 4.37 31.05
C HIS A 170 13.78 3.85 29.96
N ARG A 171 13.40 2.75 29.29
CA ARG A 171 14.27 2.07 28.34
C ARG A 171 13.45 1.31 27.31
N LEU A 172 13.97 1.29 26.08
CA LEU A 172 13.61 0.33 25.04
C LEU A 172 14.74 -0.73 24.98
N PRO A 173 14.56 -1.95 25.54
CA PRO A 173 15.59 -2.99 25.55
C PRO A 173 16.00 -3.43 24.13
N GLU A 174 17.18 -4.01 23.96
CA GLU A 174 17.55 -4.61 22.67
C GLU A 174 16.70 -5.88 22.45
N PRO A 175 16.24 -6.19 21.22
CA PRO A 175 15.42 -7.38 20.94
C PRO A 175 16.09 -8.74 21.14
N LYS A 176 17.36 -8.75 21.56
CA LYS A 176 18.10 -9.96 21.97
C LYS A 176 18.08 -10.20 23.48
N GLU A 177 17.56 -9.24 24.25
CA GLU A 177 17.46 -9.32 25.72
C GLU A 177 16.18 -10.03 26.17
N TYR A 178 15.22 -10.18 25.27
CA TYR A 178 13.95 -10.88 25.47
C TYR A 178 13.61 -11.71 24.22
N ASP A 179 12.63 -12.60 24.33
CA ASP A 179 12.14 -13.34 23.17
C ASP A 179 11.24 -12.42 22.34
N LEU A 180 11.81 -11.80 21.30
CA LEU A 180 11.03 -11.01 20.36
C LEU A 180 10.19 -11.93 19.49
N ASP A 181 8.89 -11.96 19.76
CA ASP A 181 7.86 -12.59 18.93
C ASP A 181 6.89 -11.57 18.32
N GLU A 182 6.01 -12.08 17.47
CA GLU A 182 5.04 -11.31 16.67
C GLU A 182 3.71 -11.12 17.42
N GLU A 183 3.49 -11.80 18.55
CA GLU A 183 2.28 -11.69 19.38
C GLU A 183 2.37 -10.48 20.32
N ASP A 184 3.51 -10.32 21.00
CA ASP A 184 3.78 -9.26 21.99
C ASP A 184 4.51 -8.04 21.38
N GLY A 185 5.33 -8.28 20.35
CA GLY A 185 6.07 -7.23 19.65
C GLY A 185 7.18 -6.56 20.48
N LEU A 186 7.34 -5.25 20.34
CA LEU A 186 8.36 -4.48 21.05
C LEU A 186 7.97 -4.21 22.50
N LEU A 187 8.83 -4.63 23.44
CA LEU A 187 8.65 -4.37 24.86
C LEU A 187 9.45 -3.12 25.30
N CYS A 188 8.99 -2.48 26.37
CA CYS A 188 9.67 -1.38 27.04
C CYS A 188 9.83 -1.68 28.54
N GLU A 189 10.95 -1.26 29.13
CA GLU A 189 11.12 -1.30 30.60
C GLU A 189 10.45 -0.06 31.20
N ALA A 190 9.40 -0.30 31.97
CA ALA A 190 8.62 0.68 32.68
C ALA A 190 8.87 0.61 34.20
N ARG A 191 8.48 1.69 34.88
CA ARG A 191 8.48 1.76 36.34
C ARG A 191 7.23 2.47 36.85
N ASP A 192 6.67 1.92 37.92
CA ASP A 192 5.56 2.50 38.68
C ASP A 192 5.88 2.51 40.19
N ARG A 193 4.85 2.47 41.05
CA ARG A 193 5.02 2.40 42.52
C ARG A 193 5.47 1.01 42.99
N GLU A 194 5.12 -0.05 42.28
CA GLU A 194 5.35 -1.43 42.67
C GLU A 194 6.75 -1.91 42.25
N GLY A 195 7.28 -1.39 41.14
CA GLY A 195 8.63 -1.72 40.74
C GLY A 195 8.92 -1.44 39.28
N ARG A 196 9.92 -2.16 38.74
CA ARG A 196 10.22 -2.20 37.32
C ARG A 196 9.58 -3.44 36.71
N PHE A 197 9.08 -3.31 35.49
CA PHE A 197 8.47 -4.39 34.73
C PHE A 197 8.58 -4.07 33.24
N ASP A 198 8.47 -5.11 32.41
CA ASP A 198 8.37 -4.95 30.95
C ASP A 198 6.90 -4.85 30.55
N VAL A 199 6.63 -3.99 29.56
CA VAL A 199 5.28 -3.77 29.02
C VAL A 199 5.35 -3.65 27.49
N PRO A 200 4.40 -4.25 26.74
CA PRO A 200 4.32 -4.05 25.30
C PRO A 200 4.16 -2.57 24.96
N LEU A 201 4.99 -2.08 24.05
CA LEU A 201 4.93 -0.69 23.60
C LEU A 201 3.60 -0.36 22.91
N ALA A 202 2.95 -1.37 22.31
CA ALA A 202 1.65 -1.24 21.67
C ALA A 202 0.51 -1.03 22.69
N GLU A 203 0.71 -1.38 23.96
CA GLU A 203 -0.27 -1.20 25.04
C GLU A 203 -0.04 0.10 25.83
N LEU A 204 0.71 1.03 25.26
CA LEU A 204 1.00 2.31 25.91
C LEU A 204 0.20 3.45 25.28
N ASP A 205 -0.63 4.05 26.11
CA ASP A 205 -1.46 5.18 25.79
C ASP A 205 -0.95 6.48 26.42
N GLU A 206 -1.50 7.61 25.98
CA GLU A 206 -1.21 8.95 26.55
C GLU A 206 0.30 9.27 26.70
N ALA A 207 1.16 8.71 25.85
CA ALA A 207 2.59 8.95 25.92
C ALA A 207 2.90 10.45 25.87
N GLY A 208 3.92 10.86 26.63
CA GLY A 208 4.36 12.25 26.71
C GLY A 208 4.48 12.92 25.35
N SER A 209 4.23 14.24 25.27
CA SER A 209 4.04 14.97 24.00
C SER A 209 5.16 14.78 22.96
N GLY A 210 6.39 14.49 23.40
CA GLY A 210 7.52 14.19 22.52
C GLY A 210 7.49 12.82 21.83
N ASN A 211 6.71 11.86 22.37
CA ASN A 211 6.67 10.46 21.91
C ASN A 211 5.26 10.00 21.49
N ARG A 212 4.21 10.80 21.73
CA ARG A 212 2.82 10.43 21.43
C ARG A 212 2.61 9.88 20.02
N LYS A 213 3.15 10.56 19.00
CA LYS A 213 3.07 10.08 17.61
C LYS A 213 3.83 8.77 17.42
N LEU A 214 5.06 8.68 17.92
CA LEU A 214 5.90 7.48 17.76
C LEU A 214 5.27 6.22 18.36
N VAL A 215 4.74 6.34 19.59
CA VAL A 215 4.06 5.23 20.28
C VAL A 215 2.75 4.88 19.57
N GLY A 216 1.95 5.90 19.24
CA GLY A 216 0.67 5.70 18.53
C GLY A 216 0.82 5.12 17.12
N ASP A 217 1.85 5.53 16.37
CA ASP A 217 2.15 5.01 15.03
C ASP A 217 2.60 3.54 15.09
N TYR A 218 3.40 3.19 16.10
CA TYR A 218 3.78 1.80 16.35
C TYR A 218 2.57 0.95 16.75
N GLY A 219 1.78 1.38 17.73
CA GLY A 219 0.57 0.68 18.18
C GLY A 219 -0.45 0.50 17.06
N TYR A 220 -0.66 1.54 16.25
CA TYR A 220 -1.51 1.47 15.05
C TYR A 220 -1.04 0.39 14.06
N TRP A 221 0.23 0.41 13.67
CA TRP A 221 0.75 -0.57 12.72
C TRP A 221 0.71 -1.99 13.32
N PHE A 222 1.19 -2.17 14.55
CA PHE A 222 1.22 -3.47 15.20
C PHE A 222 -0.18 -4.07 15.37
N GLY A 223 -1.17 -3.28 15.74
CA GLY A 223 -2.54 -3.75 15.96
C GLY A 223 -3.31 -4.11 14.68
N ASN A 224 -3.00 -3.48 13.54
CA ASN A 224 -3.72 -3.69 12.28
C ASN A 224 -3.04 -4.69 11.32
N TYR A 225 -1.77 -4.99 11.53
CA TYR A 225 -0.95 -5.78 10.59
C TYR A 225 -0.31 -7.03 11.23
N ARG A 226 -0.78 -7.45 12.42
CA ARG A 226 -0.38 -8.71 13.05
C ARG A 226 -1.26 -9.89 12.64
#